data_AF-A0A4Y4CXH5-F1
#
_entry.id   AF-A0A4Y4CXH5-F1
#
_cell.length_a   1.000
_cell.length_b   1.000
_cell.length_c   1.000
_cell.angle_alpha   90.00
_cell.angle_beta   90.00
_cell.angle_gamma   90.00
#
_symmetry.space_group_name_H-M   'P 1'
#
loop_
_entity.id
_entity.type
_entity.pdbx_description
1 polymer ?
#
loop_
_entity_poly.entity_id
_entity_poly.type
_entity_poly.pdbx_seq_one_letter_code
_entity_poly.pdbx_strand_id
1 'polypeptide(L)'
;MDNKSPLISDVLRERPGVYDTGTGALKTIEANPGFPGIERVTITSYCGRHADDRRYYRLAADRTRTFPTLQEALAARPVRLT
;
A
#
# COMPACT_ATOMS: atom_id res chain seq x y z
N MET A 1 -3.10 19.72 -29.76
CA MET A 1 -2.70 19.19 -28.44
C MET A 1 -3.52 17.95 -28.21
N ASP A 2 -2.95 16.80 -28.53
CA ASP A 2 -3.53 15.49 -28.29
C ASP A 2 -3.69 15.32 -26.77
N ASN A 3 -4.91 15.52 -26.27
CA ASN A 3 -5.27 15.21 -24.88
C ASN A 3 -5.35 13.69 -24.73
N LYS A 4 -4.21 13.01 -24.86
CA LYS A 4 -4.10 11.60 -24.55
C LYS A 4 -4.07 11.50 -23.04
N SER A 5 -5.21 11.17 -22.44
CA SER A 5 -5.26 10.83 -21.02
C SER A 5 -4.15 9.83 -20.73
N PRO A 6 -3.25 10.10 -19.78
CA PRO A 6 -2.14 9.21 -19.52
C PRO A 6 -2.71 7.84 -19.16
N LEU A 7 -2.18 6.80 -19.80
CA LEU A 7 -2.56 5.44 -19.44
C LEU A 7 -2.17 5.24 -17.98
N ILE A 8 -3.01 4.56 -17.20
CA ILE A 8 -2.76 4.33 -15.77
C ILE A 8 -1.36 3.74 -15.54
N SER A 9 -0.89 2.87 -16.46
CA SER A 9 0.47 2.33 -16.45
C SER A 9 1.58 3.39 -16.47
N ASP A 10 1.39 4.50 -17.18
CA ASP A 10 2.37 5.59 -17.25
C ASP A 10 2.40 6.37 -15.92
N VAL A 11 1.22 6.64 -15.34
CA VAL A 11 1.09 7.32 -14.04
C VAL A 11 1.70 6.50 -12.89
N LEU A 12 1.59 5.17 -12.94
CA LEU A 12 2.15 4.29 -11.92
C LEU A 12 3.68 4.23 -11.95
N ARG A 13 4.27 4.38 -13.13
CA ARG A 13 5.73 4.39 -13.29
C ARG A 13 6.38 5.62 -12.66
N GLU A 14 5.62 6.70 -12.49
CA GLU A 14 6.08 7.98 -11.94
C GLU A 14 5.94 8.09 -10.41
N ARG A 15 5.27 7.14 -9.73
CA ARG A 15 4.98 7.23 -8.29
C ARG A 15 5.61 6.05 -7.51
N PRO A 16 6.79 6.23 -6.89
CA PRO A 16 7.37 5.19 -6.04
C PRO A 16 6.39 4.86 -4.90
N GLY A 17 6.02 3.58 -4.79
CA GLY A 17 5.04 3.10 -3.81
C GLY A 17 3.65 2.80 -4.37
N VAL A 18 3.35 3.15 -5.62
CA VAL A 18 2.10 2.75 -6.28
C VAL A 18 2.39 1.67 -7.32
N TYR A 19 1.66 0.57 -7.27
CA TYR A 19 1.89 -0.61 -8.10
C TYR A 19 0.57 -1.10 -8.68
N ASP A 20 0.56 -1.47 -9.96
CA ASP A 20 -0.54 -2.25 -10.52
C ASP A 20 -0.47 -3.67 -9.94
N THR A 21 -1.61 -4.23 -9.53
CA THR A 21 -1.68 -5.62 -9.05
C THR A 21 -1.83 -6.64 -10.18
N GLY A 22 -2.07 -6.20 -11.43
CA GLY A 22 -2.40 -7.03 -12.58
C GLY A 22 -3.80 -7.64 -12.52
N THR A 23 -4.59 -7.34 -11.48
CA THR A 23 -5.89 -7.99 -11.19
C THR A 23 -7.05 -7.00 -11.09
N GLY A 24 -6.87 -5.80 -11.63
CA GLY A 24 -7.91 -4.78 -11.62
C GLY A 24 -7.89 -3.84 -10.41
N ALA A 25 -6.75 -3.74 -9.71
CA ALA A 25 -6.58 -2.87 -8.56
C ALA A 25 -5.17 -2.25 -8.49
N LEU A 26 -5.07 -1.11 -7.81
CA LEU A 26 -3.84 -0.44 -7.44
C LEU A 26 -3.43 -0.78 -6.02
N LYS A 27 -2.15 -1.05 -5.81
CA LYS A 27 -1.53 -1.16 -4.50
C LYS A 27 -0.71 0.07 -4.23
N THR A 28 -1.09 0.85 -3.23
CA THR A 28 -0.35 2.00 -2.73
C THR A 28 0.32 1.64 -1.41
N ILE A 29 1.58 2.01 -1.25
CA ILE A 29 2.36 1.79 -0.04
C ILE A 29 2.90 3.13 0.45
N GLU A 30 2.62 3.44 1.70
CA GLU A 30 2.96 4.72 2.32
C GLU A 30 3.60 4.50 3.68
N ALA A 31 4.53 5.38 4.05
CA ALA A 31 5.03 5.43 5.41
C ALA A 31 3.89 5.73 6.40
N ASN A 32 3.93 5.12 7.59
CA ASN A 32 2.99 5.45 8.67
C ASN A 32 3.69 6.37 9.68
N PRO A 33 3.51 7.71 9.61
CA PRO A 33 4.24 8.65 10.46
C PRO A 33 3.96 8.47 11.96
N GLY A 34 2.77 7.98 12.33
CA GLY A 34 2.44 7.67 13.72
C GLY A 34 3.13 6.42 14.26
N PHE A 35 3.63 5.54 13.38
CA PHE A 35 4.22 4.26 13.75
C PHE A 35 5.45 3.95 12.89
N PRO A 36 6.61 4.53 13.24
CA PRO A 36 7.86 4.28 12.50
C PRO A 36 8.17 2.79 12.40
N GLY A 37 8.55 2.35 11.20
CA GLY A 37 8.83 0.95 10.89
C GLY A 37 7.59 0.12 10.51
N ILE A 38 6.40 0.71 10.51
CA ILE A 38 5.19 0.14 9.90
C ILE A 38 4.83 0.97 8.65
N GLU A 39 4.50 0.29 7.56
CA GLU A 39 4.00 0.90 6.33
C GLU A 39 2.50 0.57 6.17
N ARG A 40 1.75 1.52 5.63
CA ARG A 40 0.35 1.32 5.24
C ARG A 40 0.28 0.85 3.81
N VAL A 41 -0.49 -0.21 3.56
CA VAL A 41 -0.75 -0.75 2.22
C VAL A 41 -2.22 -0.57 1.93
N THR A 42 -2.55 0.15 0.87
CA THR A 42 -3.93 0.37 0.40
C THR A 42 -4.10 -0.30 -0.94
N ILE A 43 -5.10 -1.18 -1.06
CA ILE A 43 -5.52 -1.76 -2.33
C ILE A 43 -6.78 -1.01 -2.78
N THR A 44 -6.70 -0.31 -3.90
CA THR A 44 -7.80 0.49 -4.46
C THR A 44 -8.28 -0.13 -5.77
N SER A 45 -9.57 -0.42 -5.86
CA SER A 45 -10.15 -1.04 -7.05
C SER A 45 -10.25 -0.05 -8.21
N TYR A 46 -9.98 -0.50 -9.45
CA TYR A 46 -10.23 0.32 -10.65
C TYR A 46 -11.71 0.59 -10.89
N CYS A 47 -12.60 -0.18 -10.27
CA CYS A 47 -14.04 0.00 -10.41
C CYS A 47 -14.56 1.32 -9.80
N GLY A 48 -13.70 2.11 -9.14
CA GLY A 48 -14.07 3.40 -8.52
C GLY A 48 -14.94 3.27 -7.27
N ARG A 49 -15.27 2.04 -6.85
CA ARG A 49 -16.02 1.76 -5.64
C ARG A 49 -15.08 1.74 -4.44
N HIS A 50 -15.00 2.88 -3.75
CA HIS A 50 -14.20 3.01 -2.54
C HIS A 50 -14.59 2.05 -1.40
N ALA A 51 -15.82 1.50 -1.43
CA ALA A 51 -16.23 0.48 -0.47
C ALA A 51 -15.44 -0.84 -0.60
N ASP A 52 -14.85 -1.10 -1.78
CA ASP A 52 -14.03 -2.28 -2.04
C ASP A 52 -12.54 -2.03 -1.70
N ASP A 53 -12.16 -0.81 -1.34
CA ASP A 53 -10.78 -0.47 -1.00
C ASP A 53 -10.39 -1.16 0.31
N ARG A 54 -9.29 -1.90 0.27
CA ARG A 54 -8.79 -2.64 1.44
C ARG A 54 -7.52 -2.01 1.96
N ARG A 55 -7.41 -1.94 3.29
CA ARG A 55 -6.22 -1.43 3.97
C ARG A 55 -5.59 -2.52 4.79
N TYR A 56 -4.26 -2.57 4.70
CA TYR A 56 -3.40 -3.48 5.44
C TYR A 56 -2.20 -2.70 5.96
N TYR A 57 -1.43 -3.38 6.80
CA TYR A 57 -0.19 -2.89 7.38
C TYR A 57 0.91 -3.89 7.12
N ARG A 58 2.15 -3.44 6.99
CA ARG A 58 3.32 -4.33 6.93
C ARG A 58 4.48 -3.73 7.67
N LEU A 59 5.44 -4.56 8.05
CA LEU A 59 6.68 -4.08 8.66
C LEU A 59 7.61 -3.57 7.57
N ALA A 60 8.26 -2.43 7.78
CA ALA A 60 9.28 -1.95 6.84
C ALA A 60 10.46 -2.93 6.75
N ALA A 61 10.74 -3.64 7.84
CA ALA A 61 11.77 -4.68 7.95
C ALA A 61 11.34 -6.03 7.34
N ASP A 62 10.05 -6.32 7.24
CA ASP A 62 9.50 -7.51 6.57
C ASP A 62 8.35 -7.13 5.64
N ARG A 63 8.71 -6.98 4.36
CA ARG A 63 7.81 -6.53 3.30
C ARG A 63 6.94 -7.63 2.70
N THR A 64 7.18 -8.89 3.09
CA THR A 64 6.51 -10.07 2.54
C THR A 64 5.20 -10.36 3.26
N ARG A 65 5.15 -10.02 4.56
CA ARG A 65 3.98 -10.24 5.40
C ARG A 65 3.12 -8.98 5.53
N THR A 66 1.81 -9.15 5.42
CA THR A 66 0.82 -8.10 5.67
C THR A 66 -0.10 -8.48 6.82
N PHE A 67 -0.64 -7.46 7.47
CA PHE A 67 -1.54 -7.56 8.61
C PHE A 67 -2.82 -6.77 8.31
N PRO A 68 -4.01 -7.29 8.64
CA PRO A 68 -5.28 -6.59 8.45
C PRO A 68 -5.43 -5.38 9.37
N THR A 69 -4.78 -5.39 10.55
CA THR A 69 -4.90 -4.31 11.54
C THR A 69 -3.54 -3.76 11.97
N LEU A 70 -3.53 -2.49 12.39
CA LEU A 70 -2.34 -1.86 12.92
C LEU A 70 -1.88 -2.53 14.22
N GLN A 71 -2.82 -2.94 15.07
CA GLN A 71 -2.54 -3.62 16.32
C GLN A 71 -1.79 -4.94 16.10
N GLU A 72 -2.19 -5.73 15.11
CA GLU A 72 -1.48 -6.95 14.74
C GLU A 72 -0.08 -6.67 14.20
N ALA A 73 0.06 -5.66 13.34
CA ALA A 73 1.38 -5.24 12.86
C ALA A 73 2.29 -4.80 14.02
N LEU A 74 1.74 -4.10 15.01
CA LEU A 74 2.48 -3.71 16.22
C LEU A 74 2.89 -4.91 17.06
N ALA A 75 1.99 -5.86 17.29
CA ALA A 75 2.28 -7.09 18.03
C ALA A 75 3.35 -7.95 17.34
N ALA A 76 3.38 -7.93 16.00
CA ALA A 76 4.38 -8.64 15.21
C ALA A 76 5.72 -7.91 15.08
N ARG A 77 5.82 -6.65 15.52
CA ARG A 77 7.12 -5.95 15.51
C ARG A 77 8.09 -6.70 16.41
N PRO A 78 9.32 -6.96 15.95
CA PRO A 78 10.35 -7.47 16.83
C PRO A 78 10.60 -6.42 17.91
N VAL A 79 10.16 -6.71 19.13
CA VAL A 79 10.57 -5.95 20.32
C VAL A 79 12.04 -6.30 20.53
N ARG A 80 12.92 -5.31 20.37
CA ARG A 80 14.24 -5.42 20.97
C ARG A 80 14.02 -5.45 22.48
N LEU A 81 14.01 -6.65 23.06
CA LEU A 81 14.21 -6.85 24.49
C LEU A 81 15.66 -6.43 24.77
N THR A 82 15.84 -5.17 25.17
CA THR A 82 17.08 -4.66 25.76
C THR A 82 16.90 -4.52 27.25
#